data_AF-A0A844U8E8-F1
#
_entry.id   AF-A0A844U8E8-F1
#
_cell.length_a   1.000
_cell.length_b   1.000
_cell.length_c   1.000
_cell.angle_alpha   90.00
_cell.angle_beta   90.00
_cell.angle_gamma   90.00
#
_symmetry.space_group_name_H-M   'P 1'
#
loop_
_entity.id
_entity.type
_entity.pdbx_description
1 polymer ?
#
loop_
_entity_poly.entity_id
_entity_poly.type
_entity_poly.pdbx_seq_one_letter_code
_entity_poly.pdbx_strand_id
1 'polypeptide(L)'
;MGNYILEIHKLLLESQDLPNPKDRLKLLNTAIGIADKHNDSVWGFETRLLLINTENFTPSSKLSYPAFVWILEKVDQSDSPFDEKEIMGEYKWLAATSYGIASLSKEVLEHITEDFKKRLVRNGFSLRSYHHLKALGLQQLRKFVEAREVIDLIKESPLDDLSDNMPFELSLEAYNYLGLEDYDAALIVAQDLFNNRFSYINTAFEAYCVFAFEFYRINDDRKDKYFELAKANLPEFNAHDCITYIRAKILYMYLLHQYGHESCWEHFEQVCIWEHEADDFYSFFFLKYAICLLKDGGIRSFNFPTYLPYYKEDGIYDLSEMLSIFKERTIGYAKQFDERNGNCNFVNETVRLFESN
;
A
#
# COMPACT_ATOMS: atom_id res chain seq x y z
N MET A 1 18.16 8.90 35.84
CA MET A 1 17.85 8.79 34.40
C MET A 1 19.14 9.06 33.65
N GLY A 2 19.63 8.10 32.86
CA GLY A 2 20.92 8.24 32.16
C GLY A 2 20.88 9.35 31.11
N ASN A 3 22.02 10.00 30.83
CA ASN A 3 22.13 11.10 29.88
C ASN A 3 21.57 10.74 28.48
N TYR A 4 21.75 9.49 28.05
CA TYR A 4 21.27 9.01 26.74
C TYR A 4 19.74 8.89 26.65
N ILE A 5 19.03 8.65 27.76
CA ILE A 5 17.56 8.57 27.76
C ILE A 5 16.96 9.94 27.45
N LEU A 6 17.56 11.01 27.98
CA LEU A 6 17.15 12.38 27.67
C LEU A 6 17.39 12.72 26.18
N GLU A 7 18.47 12.21 25.60
CA GLU A 7 18.77 12.36 24.18
C GLU A 7 17.72 11.65 23.30
N ILE A 8 17.36 10.41 23.65
CA ILE A 8 16.26 9.67 22.99
C ILE A 8 14.96 10.46 23.10
N HIS A 9 14.55 10.88 24.30
CA HIS A 9 13.32 11.67 24.48
C HIS A 9 13.31 12.94 23.64
N LYS A 10 14.43 13.65 23.54
CA LYS A 10 14.54 14.86 22.73
C LYS A 10 14.29 14.55 21.25
N LEU A 11 14.88 13.49 20.72
CA LEU A 11 14.67 13.05 19.34
C LEU A 11 13.22 12.64 19.09
N LEU A 12 12.58 11.96 20.05
CA LEU A 12 11.18 11.57 19.94
C LEU A 12 10.23 12.77 19.91
N LEU A 13 10.45 13.77 20.77
CA LEU A 13 9.68 15.01 20.77
C LEU A 13 9.88 15.79 19.46
N GLU A 14 11.12 15.95 19.02
CA GLU A 14 11.43 16.61 17.74
C GLU A 14 10.78 15.87 16.56
N SER A 15 10.74 14.54 16.61
CA SER A 15 10.05 13.71 15.61
C SER A 15 8.53 13.85 15.63
N GLN A 16 7.90 14.33 16.70
CA GLN A 16 6.44 14.57 16.72
C GLN A 16 6.08 15.91 16.09
N ASP A 17 7.00 16.88 16.12
CA ASP A 17 6.81 18.22 15.57
C ASP A 17 7.03 18.29 14.04
N LEU A 18 7.59 17.23 13.43
CA LEU A 18 7.84 17.17 11.99
C LEU A 18 6.62 16.63 11.22
N PRO A 19 6.12 17.33 10.19
CA PRO A 19 4.97 16.87 9.41
C PRO A 19 5.32 15.74 8.44
N ASN A 20 6.57 15.62 8.02
CA ASN A 20 7.02 14.65 7.01
C ASN A 20 7.46 13.32 7.66
N PRO A 21 6.76 12.19 7.42
CA PRO A 21 7.15 10.89 7.95
C PRO A 21 8.60 10.49 7.63
N LYS A 22 9.12 10.82 6.43
CA LYS A 22 10.51 10.50 6.07
C LYS A 22 11.54 11.20 6.96
N ASP A 23 11.26 12.42 7.42
CA ASP A 23 12.15 13.14 8.32
C ASP A 23 12.03 12.64 9.77
N ARG A 24 10.81 12.28 10.19
CA ARG A 24 10.55 11.58 11.45
C ARG A 24 11.36 10.28 11.54
N LEU A 25 11.34 9.46 10.49
CA LEU A 25 12.08 8.19 10.42
C LEU A 25 13.60 8.36 10.59
N LYS A 26 14.19 9.49 10.18
CA LYS A 26 15.63 9.76 10.40
C LYS A 26 15.94 9.96 11.88
N LEU A 27 15.10 10.71 12.59
CA LEU A 27 15.24 10.93 14.03
C LEU A 27 15.00 9.63 14.82
N LEU A 28 14.00 8.84 14.42
CA LEU A 28 13.70 7.55 15.05
C LEU A 28 14.84 6.54 14.85
N ASN A 29 15.43 6.45 13.66
CA ASN A 29 16.62 5.63 13.43
C ASN A 29 17.81 6.08 14.29
N THR A 30 17.98 7.38 14.50
CA THR A 30 19.02 7.91 15.40
C THR A 30 18.76 7.49 16.85
N ALA A 31 17.51 7.59 17.31
CA ALA A 31 17.11 7.16 18.65
C ALA A 31 17.31 5.66 18.88
N ILE A 32 16.97 4.83 17.88
CA ILE A 32 17.25 3.38 17.87
C ILE A 32 18.75 3.12 18.03
N GLY A 33 19.60 3.80 17.27
CA GLY A 33 21.05 3.65 17.37
C GLY A 33 21.61 4.00 18.75
N ILE A 34 21.02 4.99 19.45
CA ILE A 34 21.39 5.31 20.84
C ILE A 34 20.96 4.19 21.77
N ALA A 35 19.72 3.70 21.67
CA ALA A 35 19.22 2.60 22.49
C ALA A 35 20.08 1.33 22.33
N ASP A 36 20.40 0.97 21.08
CA ASP A 36 21.22 -0.20 20.75
C ASP A 36 22.64 -0.07 21.32
N LYS A 37 23.27 1.10 21.20
CA LYS A 37 24.61 1.38 21.77
C LYS A 37 24.65 1.19 23.28
N HIS A 38 23.54 1.45 23.96
CA HIS A 38 23.41 1.30 25.41
C HIS A 38 22.83 -0.04 25.84
N ASN A 39 22.51 -0.94 24.90
CA ASN A 39 21.79 -2.19 25.13
C ASN A 39 20.47 -1.99 25.90
N ASP A 40 19.80 -0.86 25.67
CA ASP A 40 18.52 -0.56 26.30
C ASP A 40 17.40 -1.21 25.50
N SER A 41 16.95 -2.38 25.96
CA SER A 41 15.88 -3.14 25.32
C SER A 41 14.54 -2.42 25.33
N VAL A 42 14.24 -1.64 26.37
CA VAL A 42 12.94 -0.97 26.50
C VAL A 42 12.87 0.16 25.48
N TRP A 43 13.86 1.04 25.47
CA TRP A 43 13.92 2.08 24.44
C TRP A 43 14.12 1.52 23.04
N GLY A 44 14.85 0.42 22.90
CA GLY A 44 15.01 -0.27 21.62
C GLY A 44 13.69 -0.81 21.06
N PHE A 45 12.77 -1.25 21.94
CA PHE A 45 11.43 -1.73 21.59
C PHE A 45 10.51 -0.56 21.22
N GLU A 46 10.36 0.42 22.12
CA GLU A 46 9.47 1.58 21.95
C GLU A 46 9.80 2.39 20.68
N THR A 47 11.09 2.66 20.45
CA THR A 47 11.51 3.45 19.28
C THR A 47 11.30 2.71 17.96
N ARG A 48 11.45 1.37 17.95
CA ARG A 48 11.16 0.53 16.78
C ARG A 48 9.66 0.44 16.52
N LEU A 49 8.83 0.31 17.55
CA LEU A 49 7.37 0.31 17.39
C LEU A 49 6.87 1.65 16.82
N LEU A 50 7.41 2.77 17.33
CA LEU A 50 7.11 4.09 16.79
C LEU A 50 7.62 4.27 15.36
N LEU A 51 8.77 3.69 15.01
CA LEU A 51 9.28 3.68 13.64
C LEU A 51 8.32 2.96 12.70
N ILE A 52 7.86 1.77 13.05
CA ILE A 52 6.91 0.99 12.24
C ILE A 52 5.62 1.79 12.02
N ASN A 53 5.06 2.31 13.11
CA ASN A 53 3.84 3.13 13.05
C ASN A 53 4.03 4.43 12.25
N THR A 54 5.24 4.97 12.19
CA THR A 54 5.55 6.15 11.36
C THR A 54 5.72 5.77 9.89
N GLU A 55 6.38 4.64 9.60
CA GLU A 55 6.63 4.19 8.23
C GLU A 55 5.35 3.74 7.51
N ASN A 56 4.32 3.34 8.25
CA ASN A 56 2.97 3.07 7.73
C ASN A 56 2.36 4.26 6.95
N PHE A 57 2.83 5.49 7.19
CA PHE A 57 2.41 6.68 6.41
C PHE A 57 3.29 6.95 5.18
N THR A 58 4.22 6.04 4.87
CA THR A 58 5.08 6.09 3.69
C THR A 58 4.72 4.96 2.73
N PRO A 59 5.19 4.98 1.47
CA PRO A 59 4.89 3.93 0.51
C PRO A 59 5.86 2.75 0.63
N SER A 60 6.73 2.77 1.66
CA SER A 60 7.79 1.78 1.90
C SER A 60 7.54 1.06 3.22
N SER A 61 8.05 -0.16 3.33
CA SER A 61 8.12 -0.91 4.59
C SER A 61 9.55 -1.34 4.94
N LYS A 62 10.55 -0.75 4.27
CA LYS A 62 11.95 -1.16 4.30
C LYS A 62 12.58 -1.10 5.70
N LEU A 63 12.24 -0.11 6.52
CA LEU A 63 12.77 0.02 7.87
C LEU A 63 11.97 -0.81 8.89
N SER A 64 10.69 -1.04 8.61
CA SER A 64 9.78 -1.75 9.49
C SER A 64 10.09 -3.23 9.59
N TYR A 65 10.43 -3.91 8.50
CA TYR A 65 10.80 -5.34 8.55
C TYR A 65 11.96 -5.64 9.51
N PRO A 66 13.15 -5.03 9.38
CA PRO A 66 14.24 -5.30 10.32
C PRO A 66 13.91 -4.85 11.75
N ALA A 67 13.16 -3.76 11.93
CA ALA A 67 12.70 -3.35 13.24
C ALA A 67 11.75 -4.38 13.88
N PHE A 68 10.83 -4.94 13.10
CA PHE A 68 9.84 -5.90 13.58
C PHE A 68 10.43 -7.28 13.84
N VAL A 69 11.39 -7.74 13.02
CA VAL A 69 12.14 -8.98 13.31
C VAL A 69 12.82 -8.87 14.67
N TRP A 70 13.48 -7.73 14.96
CA TRP A 70 14.08 -7.50 16.28
C TRP A 70 13.03 -7.51 17.41
N ILE A 71 11.86 -6.90 17.19
CA ILE A 71 10.75 -6.90 18.16
C ILE A 71 10.27 -8.33 18.43
N LEU A 72 10.04 -9.14 17.40
CA LEU A 72 9.62 -10.54 17.54
C LEU A 72 10.64 -11.35 18.33
N GLU A 73 11.94 -11.18 18.04
CA GLU A 73 13.02 -11.83 18.79
C GLU A 73 13.03 -11.46 20.28
N LYS A 74 12.58 -10.24 20.63
CA LYS A 74 12.46 -9.81 22.03
C LYS A 74 11.20 -10.34 22.70
N VAL A 75 10.07 -10.37 21.99
CA VAL A 75 8.81 -10.92 22.50
C VAL A 75 8.91 -12.43 22.72
N ASP A 76 9.63 -13.15 21.86
CA ASP A 76 9.75 -14.62 21.95
C ASP A 76 10.72 -15.10 23.05
N GLN A 77 11.35 -14.20 23.80
CA GLN A 77 12.22 -14.56 24.93
C GLN A 77 11.39 -15.06 26.12
N SER A 78 11.85 -16.12 26.80
CA SER A 78 11.11 -16.74 27.91
C SER A 78 10.88 -15.81 29.10
N ASP A 79 11.77 -14.83 29.28
CA ASP A 79 11.75 -13.79 30.32
C ASP A 79 11.43 -12.40 29.74
N SER A 80 10.79 -12.37 28.56
CA SER A 80 10.44 -11.11 27.90
C SER A 80 9.53 -10.25 28.79
N PRO A 81 9.85 -8.96 28.98
CA PRO A 81 8.96 -8.02 29.64
C PRO A 81 7.89 -7.46 28.69
N PHE A 82 7.92 -7.79 27.39
CA PHE A 82 7.05 -7.23 26.37
C PHE A 82 5.86 -8.16 26.11
N ASP A 83 4.65 -7.59 26.07
CA ASP A 83 3.45 -8.35 25.74
C ASP A 83 3.33 -8.51 24.21
N GLU A 84 3.24 -9.76 23.75
CA GLU A 84 3.00 -10.06 22.35
C GLU A 84 1.73 -9.39 21.83
N LYS A 85 0.70 -9.28 22.68
CA LYS A 85 -0.58 -8.69 22.28
C LYS A 85 -0.42 -7.25 21.79
N GLU A 86 0.55 -6.51 22.30
CA GLU A 86 0.80 -5.09 21.96
C GLU A 86 1.32 -4.90 20.53
N ILE A 87 1.93 -5.92 19.93
CA ILE A 87 2.56 -5.82 18.60
C ILE A 87 1.73 -6.45 17.48
N MET A 88 0.55 -7.00 17.80
CA MET A 88 -0.24 -7.78 16.84
C MET A 88 -0.83 -6.91 15.72
N GLY A 89 -1.04 -5.62 15.96
CA GLY A 89 -1.47 -4.66 14.94
C GLY A 89 -0.40 -4.45 13.87
N GLU A 90 0.83 -4.25 14.31
CA GLU A 90 2.01 -4.07 13.47
C GLU A 90 2.35 -5.36 12.72
N TYR A 91 2.21 -6.53 13.37
CA TYR A 91 2.32 -7.82 12.68
C TYR A 91 1.30 -7.87 11.54
N LYS A 92 0.01 -7.63 11.83
CA LYS A 92 -1.05 -7.69 10.83
C LYS A 92 -0.72 -6.81 9.61
N TRP A 93 -0.30 -5.57 9.85
CA TRP A 93 0.09 -4.66 8.78
C TRP A 93 1.26 -5.20 7.95
N LEU A 94 2.35 -5.63 8.58
CA LEU A 94 3.51 -6.18 7.86
C LEU A 94 3.20 -7.48 7.12
N ALA A 95 2.35 -8.33 7.69
CA ALA A 95 1.86 -9.52 7.00
C ALA A 95 1.07 -9.14 5.74
N ALA A 96 0.26 -8.08 5.78
CA ALA A 96 -0.44 -7.56 4.60
C ALA A 96 0.53 -7.01 3.55
N THR A 97 1.50 -6.18 3.95
CA THR A 97 2.45 -5.57 3.02
C THR A 97 3.39 -6.59 2.38
N SER A 98 3.64 -7.72 3.03
CA SER A 98 4.51 -8.78 2.50
C SER A 98 4.07 -9.30 1.12
N TYR A 99 2.76 -9.35 0.85
CA TYR A 99 2.23 -9.72 -0.46
C TYR A 99 2.66 -8.75 -1.58
N GLY A 100 2.97 -7.51 -1.22
CA GLY A 100 3.44 -6.46 -2.12
C GLY A 100 4.94 -6.49 -2.41
N ILE A 101 5.71 -7.41 -1.81
CA ILE A 101 7.16 -7.51 -1.99
C ILE A 101 7.48 -8.67 -2.92
N ALA A 102 7.97 -8.36 -4.11
CA ALA A 102 8.16 -9.33 -5.18
C ALA A 102 9.31 -10.31 -4.88
N SER A 103 10.31 -9.85 -4.11
CA SER A 103 11.49 -10.64 -3.74
C SER A 103 11.24 -11.71 -2.66
N LEU A 104 10.13 -11.64 -1.91
CA LEU A 104 9.78 -12.68 -0.94
C LEU A 104 9.30 -13.94 -1.65
N SER A 105 9.74 -15.13 -1.22
CA SER A 105 9.23 -16.38 -1.79
C SER A 105 7.83 -16.69 -1.29
N LYS A 106 7.10 -17.57 -1.99
CA LYS A 106 5.78 -18.02 -1.57
C LYS A 106 5.82 -18.71 -0.20
N GLU A 107 6.86 -19.50 0.05
CA GLU A 107 7.07 -20.20 1.32
C GLU A 107 7.26 -19.22 2.47
N VAL A 108 7.94 -18.09 2.23
CA VAL A 108 8.08 -17.02 3.23
C VAL A 108 6.73 -16.37 3.52
N LEU A 109 5.92 -16.07 2.49
CA LEU A 109 4.58 -15.50 2.69
C LEU A 109 3.67 -16.45 3.48
N GLU A 110 3.70 -17.75 3.15
CA GLU A 110 2.98 -18.78 3.90
C GLU A 110 3.46 -18.88 5.35
N HIS A 111 4.77 -18.80 5.58
CA HIS A 111 5.33 -18.81 6.93
C HIS A 111 4.86 -17.61 7.76
N ILE A 112 4.95 -16.39 7.22
CA ILE A 112 4.47 -15.15 7.87
C ILE A 112 2.98 -15.28 8.23
N THR A 113 2.17 -15.75 7.27
CA THR A 113 0.71 -15.83 7.41
C THR A 113 0.29 -16.89 8.44
N GLU A 114 0.94 -18.06 8.45
CA GLU A 114 0.66 -19.12 9.43
C GLU A 114 1.25 -18.83 10.81
N ASP A 115 2.38 -18.12 10.90
CA ASP A 115 2.91 -17.65 12.18
C ASP A 115 1.96 -16.61 12.81
N PHE A 116 1.53 -15.60 12.03
CA PHE A 116 0.53 -14.63 12.48
C PHE A 116 -0.74 -15.31 13.01
N LYS A 117 -1.27 -16.30 12.29
CA LYS A 117 -2.44 -17.09 12.72
C LYS A 117 -2.23 -17.75 14.09
N LYS A 118 -1.06 -18.38 14.31
CA LYS A 118 -0.76 -19.04 15.59
C LYS A 118 -0.74 -18.03 16.72
N ARG A 119 -0.15 -16.85 16.48
CA ARG A 119 -0.07 -15.75 17.45
C ARG A 119 -1.44 -15.16 17.75
N LEU A 120 -2.33 -15.02 16.76
CA LEU A 120 -3.73 -14.61 17.00
C LEU A 120 -4.41 -15.53 18.02
N VAL A 121 -4.38 -16.84 17.77
CA VAL A 121 -5.02 -17.83 18.65
C VAL A 121 -4.38 -17.83 20.03
N ARG A 122 -3.05 -17.75 20.11
CA ARG A 122 -2.31 -17.70 21.38
C ARG A 122 -2.69 -16.49 22.23
N ASN A 123 -3.00 -15.35 21.61
CA ASN A 123 -3.39 -14.10 22.29
C ASN A 123 -4.90 -13.92 22.43
N GLY A 124 -5.70 -14.95 22.09
CA GLY A 124 -7.15 -14.93 22.27
C GLY A 124 -7.90 -14.04 21.28
N PHE A 125 -7.28 -13.67 20.15
CA PHE A 125 -7.97 -13.01 19.04
C PHE A 125 -8.75 -14.01 18.20
N SER A 126 -9.77 -13.52 17.49
CA SER A 126 -10.45 -14.26 16.44
C SER A 126 -9.53 -14.45 15.23
N LEU A 127 -9.96 -15.30 14.30
CA LEU A 127 -9.27 -15.47 13.01
C LEU A 127 -9.73 -14.45 11.95
N ARG A 128 -10.56 -13.47 12.30
CA ARG A 128 -11.13 -12.50 11.35
C ARG A 128 -10.03 -11.78 10.56
N SER A 129 -9.02 -11.26 11.26
CA SER A 129 -7.87 -10.56 10.65
C SER A 129 -6.99 -11.50 9.81
N TYR A 130 -6.84 -12.76 10.20
CA TYR A 130 -6.15 -13.75 9.37
C TYR A 130 -6.92 -14.04 8.07
N HIS A 131 -8.26 -14.16 8.14
CA HIS A 131 -9.09 -14.34 6.96
C HIS A 131 -9.04 -13.11 6.04
N HIS A 132 -9.03 -11.90 6.60
CA HIS A 132 -8.83 -10.68 5.83
C HIS A 132 -7.49 -10.68 5.06
N LEU A 133 -6.37 -10.97 5.74
CA LEU A 133 -5.06 -11.09 5.09
C LEU A 133 -5.04 -12.14 3.98
N LYS A 134 -5.63 -13.31 4.25
CA LYS A 134 -5.68 -14.40 3.28
C LYS A 134 -6.50 -14.01 2.05
N ALA A 135 -7.64 -13.33 2.23
CA ALA A 135 -8.46 -12.83 1.13
C ALA A 135 -7.71 -11.79 0.28
N LEU A 136 -6.99 -10.84 0.90
CA LEU A 136 -6.13 -9.88 0.20
C LEU A 136 -5.07 -10.60 -0.65
N GLY A 137 -4.38 -11.59 -0.07
CA GLY A 137 -3.40 -12.40 -0.79
C GLY A 137 -4.01 -13.13 -2.00
N LEU A 138 -5.19 -13.71 -1.84
CA LEU A 138 -5.91 -14.39 -2.93
C LEU A 138 -6.32 -13.43 -4.05
N GLN A 139 -6.75 -12.20 -3.74
CA GLN A 139 -7.02 -11.17 -4.76
C GLN A 139 -5.76 -10.78 -5.53
N GLN A 140 -4.62 -10.65 -4.85
CA GLN A 140 -3.34 -10.41 -5.52
C GLN A 140 -2.95 -11.53 -6.48
N LEU A 141 -3.32 -12.77 -6.15
CA LEU A 141 -3.15 -13.94 -7.02
C LEU A 141 -4.25 -14.08 -8.09
N ARG A 142 -5.21 -13.16 -8.17
CA ARG A 142 -6.41 -13.22 -9.04
C ARG A 142 -7.28 -14.47 -8.80
N LYS A 143 -7.25 -15.01 -7.59
CA LYS A 143 -8.06 -16.16 -7.16
C LYS A 143 -9.36 -15.71 -6.50
N PHE A 144 -10.17 -14.95 -7.24
CA PHE A 144 -11.34 -14.26 -6.69
C PHE A 144 -12.44 -15.20 -6.17
N VAL A 145 -12.57 -16.41 -6.73
CA VAL A 145 -13.51 -17.42 -6.24
C VAL A 145 -13.09 -17.91 -4.84
N GLU A 146 -11.82 -18.30 -4.68
CA GLU A 146 -11.26 -18.70 -3.37
C GLU A 146 -11.31 -17.53 -2.37
N ALA A 147 -11.03 -16.31 -2.83
CA ALA A 147 -11.12 -15.12 -1.97
C ALA A 147 -12.54 -14.89 -1.45
N ARG A 148 -13.58 -15.13 -2.27
CA ARG A 148 -14.99 -15.02 -1.83
C ARG A 148 -15.30 -15.97 -0.68
N GLU A 149 -14.86 -17.23 -0.79
CA GLU A 149 -15.05 -18.23 0.27
C GLU A 149 -14.38 -17.78 1.58
N VAL A 150 -13.20 -17.16 1.50
CA VAL A 150 -12.52 -16.62 2.68
C VAL A 150 -13.22 -15.37 3.22
N ILE A 151 -13.77 -14.51 2.37
CA ILE A 151 -14.56 -13.33 2.78
C ILE A 151 -15.81 -13.75 3.56
N ASP A 152 -16.46 -14.84 3.19
CA ASP A 152 -17.59 -15.37 3.96
C ASP A 152 -17.15 -15.78 5.38
N LEU A 153 -15.96 -16.37 5.54
CA LEU A 153 -15.39 -16.66 6.86
C LEU A 153 -15.08 -15.39 7.68
N ILE A 154 -14.72 -14.27 7.05
CA ILE A 154 -14.55 -12.99 7.73
C ILE A 154 -15.88 -12.61 8.39
N LYS A 155 -16.99 -12.65 7.63
CA LYS A 155 -18.33 -12.27 8.12
C LYS A 155 -18.82 -13.16 9.26
N GLU A 156 -18.50 -14.45 9.22
CA GLU A 156 -18.82 -15.42 10.27
C GLU A 156 -17.95 -15.27 11.52
N SER A 157 -16.78 -14.65 11.41
CA SER A 157 -15.84 -14.49 12.51
C SER A 157 -16.27 -13.38 13.47
N PRO A 158 -16.12 -13.55 14.80
CA PRO A 158 -16.38 -12.49 15.77
C PRO A 158 -15.53 -11.25 15.54
N LEU A 159 -16.06 -10.08 15.90
CA LEU A 159 -15.27 -8.84 15.99
C LEU A 159 -14.42 -8.85 17.27
N ASP A 160 -13.24 -8.26 17.17
CA ASP A 160 -12.29 -8.05 18.26
C ASP A 160 -11.44 -6.78 18.00
N ASP A 161 -10.53 -6.47 18.92
CA ASP A 161 -9.69 -5.27 18.85
C ASP A 161 -8.73 -5.25 17.64
N LEU A 162 -8.52 -6.38 16.98
CA LEU A 162 -7.64 -6.49 15.82
C LEU A 162 -8.40 -6.53 14.48
N SER A 163 -9.73 -6.55 14.53
CA SER A 163 -10.59 -6.61 13.34
C SER A 163 -10.41 -5.36 12.48
N ASP A 164 -10.46 -5.51 11.16
CA ASP A 164 -10.42 -4.36 10.26
C ASP A 164 -11.66 -3.50 10.44
N ASN A 165 -11.52 -2.20 10.14
CA ASN A 165 -12.70 -1.35 10.11
C ASN A 165 -13.62 -1.76 8.93
N MET A 166 -14.90 -1.48 9.09
CA MET A 166 -15.91 -1.85 8.11
C MET A 166 -15.62 -1.34 6.68
N PRO A 167 -15.13 -0.11 6.46
CA PRO A 167 -14.76 0.33 5.11
C PRO A 167 -13.76 -0.58 4.40
N PHE A 168 -12.72 -1.07 5.10
CA PHE A 168 -11.73 -1.96 4.48
C PHE A 168 -12.36 -3.30 4.06
N GLU A 169 -13.17 -3.91 4.92
CA GLU A 169 -13.82 -5.19 4.61
C GLU A 169 -14.86 -5.07 3.49
N LEU A 170 -15.64 -3.98 3.46
CA LEU A 170 -16.56 -3.69 2.34
C LEU A 170 -15.81 -3.47 1.03
N SER A 171 -14.67 -2.77 1.08
CA SER A 171 -13.84 -2.55 -0.10
C SER A 171 -13.26 -3.86 -0.63
N LEU A 172 -12.77 -4.73 0.27
CA LEU A 172 -12.28 -6.06 -0.05
C LEU A 172 -13.37 -6.89 -0.76
N GLU A 173 -14.58 -6.92 -0.21
CA GLU A 173 -15.70 -7.66 -0.79
C GLU A 173 -16.14 -7.09 -2.15
N ALA A 174 -16.35 -5.77 -2.23
CA ALA A 174 -16.77 -5.12 -3.47
C ALA A 174 -15.76 -5.35 -4.60
N TYR A 175 -14.46 -5.20 -4.32
CA TYR A 175 -13.40 -5.42 -5.30
C TYR A 175 -13.26 -6.91 -5.67
N ASN A 176 -13.62 -7.82 -4.77
CA ASN A 176 -13.69 -9.23 -5.11
C ASN A 176 -14.77 -9.51 -6.16
N TYR A 177 -15.96 -8.92 -6.00
CA TYR A 177 -17.03 -9.03 -6.98
C TYR A 177 -16.67 -8.40 -8.33
N LEU A 178 -15.95 -7.27 -8.33
CA LEU A 178 -15.40 -6.71 -9.58
C LEU A 178 -14.45 -7.71 -10.28
N GLY A 179 -13.58 -8.38 -9.53
CA GLY A 179 -12.68 -9.42 -10.05
C GLY A 179 -13.41 -10.68 -10.56
N LEU A 180 -14.61 -10.95 -10.04
CA LEU A 180 -15.52 -12.00 -10.53
C LEU A 180 -16.41 -11.53 -11.69
N GLU A 181 -16.28 -10.28 -12.13
CA GLU A 181 -17.14 -9.64 -13.14
C GLU A 181 -18.63 -9.59 -12.74
N ASP A 182 -18.92 -9.69 -11.44
CA ASP A 182 -20.27 -9.50 -10.87
C ASP A 182 -20.46 -8.05 -10.45
N TYR A 183 -20.62 -7.18 -11.44
CA TYR A 183 -20.67 -5.73 -11.24
C TYR A 183 -21.86 -5.27 -10.40
N ASP A 184 -22.99 -5.98 -10.47
CA ASP A 184 -24.19 -5.61 -9.71
C ASP A 184 -24.02 -5.94 -8.23
N ALA A 185 -23.46 -7.11 -7.89
CA ALA A 185 -23.10 -7.42 -6.51
C ALA A 185 -22.05 -6.45 -5.96
N ALA A 186 -21.03 -6.13 -6.75
CA ALA A 186 -20.00 -5.16 -6.38
C ALA A 186 -20.62 -3.79 -6.03
N LEU A 187 -21.54 -3.30 -6.85
CA LEU A 187 -22.23 -2.03 -6.64
C LEU A 187 -23.10 -2.03 -5.39
N ILE A 188 -23.78 -3.14 -5.08
CA ILE A 188 -24.60 -3.27 -3.88
C ILE A 188 -23.73 -3.16 -2.62
N VAL A 189 -22.61 -3.88 -2.58
CA VAL A 189 -21.70 -3.84 -1.43
C VAL A 189 -21.07 -2.45 -1.27
N ALA A 190 -20.69 -1.80 -2.38
CA ALA A 190 -20.04 -0.50 -2.35
C ALA A 190 -20.95 0.69 -2.00
N GLN A 191 -22.28 0.50 -1.86
CA GLN A 191 -23.20 1.60 -1.56
C GLN A 191 -22.82 2.39 -0.31
N ASP A 192 -22.38 1.70 0.75
CA ASP A 192 -22.01 2.35 2.01
C ASP A 192 -20.68 3.10 1.91
N LEU A 193 -19.78 2.66 1.03
CA LEU A 193 -18.53 3.37 0.69
C LEU A 193 -18.85 4.68 -0.06
N PHE A 194 -19.75 4.62 -1.06
CA PHE A 194 -20.14 5.78 -1.86
C PHE A 194 -20.84 6.86 -1.04
N ASN A 195 -21.70 6.46 -0.10
CA ASN A 195 -22.43 7.39 0.76
C ASN A 195 -21.57 8.01 1.87
N ASN A 196 -20.26 7.71 1.90
CA ASN A 196 -19.31 8.16 2.90
C ASN A 196 -19.86 8.05 4.34
N ARG A 197 -20.52 6.94 4.66
CA ARG A 197 -21.11 6.69 5.99
C ARG A 197 -20.06 6.67 7.11
N PHE A 198 -18.79 6.65 6.75
CA PHE A 198 -17.64 6.53 7.64
C PHE A 198 -16.83 7.82 7.60
N SER A 199 -17.24 8.83 8.40
CA SER A 199 -16.63 10.18 8.39
C SER A 199 -15.15 10.23 8.76
N TYR A 200 -14.59 9.14 9.32
CA TYR A 200 -13.20 9.05 9.76
C TYR A 200 -12.24 8.55 8.66
N ILE A 201 -12.75 8.00 7.55
CA ILE A 201 -11.93 7.54 6.41
C ILE A 201 -12.65 7.89 5.10
N ASN A 202 -11.99 8.67 4.24
CA ASN A 202 -12.51 8.97 2.90
C ASN A 202 -12.32 7.78 1.94
N THR A 203 -13.19 6.77 2.06
CA THR A 203 -13.21 5.61 1.16
C THR A 203 -13.94 5.85 -0.15
N ALA A 204 -14.76 6.90 -0.21
CA ALA A 204 -15.57 7.20 -1.39
C ALA A 204 -14.71 7.50 -2.61
N PHE A 205 -13.67 8.32 -2.46
CA PHE A 205 -12.77 8.67 -3.58
C PHE A 205 -12.14 7.42 -4.22
N GLU A 206 -11.55 6.55 -3.40
CA GLU A 206 -10.93 5.32 -3.90
C GLU A 206 -11.93 4.40 -4.58
N ALA A 207 -13.09 4.18 -3.96
CA ALA A 207 -14.15 3.37 -4.55
C ALA A 207 -14.59 3.95 -5.90
N TYR A 208 -14.80 5.27 -6.02
CA TYR A 208 -15.15 5.89 -7.30
C TYR A 208 -14.07 5.69 -8.37
N CYS A 209 -12.79 5.84 -8.03
CA CYS A 209 -11.69 5.58 -8.96
C CYS A 209 -11.66 4.12 -9.44
N VAL A 210 -11.82 3.15 -8.52
CA VAL A 210 -11.80 1.73 -8.86
C VAL A 210 -12.98 1.36 -9.77
N PHE A 211 -14.20 1.79 -9.43
CA PHE A 211 -15.37 1.51 -10.25
C PHE A 211 -15.33 2.22 -11.60
N ALA A 212 -14.88 3.47 -11.66
CA ALA A 212 -14.68 4.18 -12.92
C ALA A 212 -13.68 3.45 -13.82
N PHE A 213 -12.56 2.98 -13.25
CA PHE A 213 -11.55 2.20 -13.96
C PHE A 213 -12.11 0.88 -14.49
N GLU A 214 -12.80 0.10 -13.67
CA GLU A 214 -13.35 -1.20 -14.11
C GLU A 214 -14.40 -1.03 -15.21
N PHE A 215 -15.32 -0.07 -15.08
CA PHE A 215 -16.31 0.21 -16.13
C PHE A 215 -15.67 0.76 -17.40
N TYR A 216 -14.62 1.57 -17.28
CA TYR A 216 -13.87 2.03 -18.44
C TYR A 216 -13.26 0.84 -19.20
N ARG A 217 -12.62 -0.11 -18.48
CA ARG A 217 -11.96 -1.30 -19.05
C ARG A 217 -12.91 -2.18 -19.87
N ILE A 218 -14.17 -2.29 -19.45
CA ILE A 218 -15.20 -3.08 -20.15
C ILE A 218 -16.08 -2.26 -21.09
N ASN A 219 -15.77 -0.97 -21.26
CA ASN A 219 -16.56 -0.03 -22.05
C ASN A 219 -18.05 0.04 -21.65
N ASP A 220 -18.32 0.08 -20.35
CA ASP A 220 -19.66 0.23 -19.78
C ASP A 220 -20.00 1.71 -19.56
N ASP A 221 -21.22 2.12 -19.90
CA ASP A 221 -21.69 3.52 -19.82
C ASP A 221 -21.64 4.10 -18.39
N ARG A 222 -21.60 3.26 -17.36
CA ARG A 222 -21.46 3.70 -15.96
C ARG A 222 -20.12 4.38 -15.70
N LYS A 223 -19.09 4.18 -16.53
CA LYS A 223 -17.74 4.75 -16.36
C LYS A 223 -17.75 6.27 -16.16
N ASP A 224 -18.56 6.99 -16.93
CA ASP A 224 -18.61 8.46 -16.90
C ASP A 224 -19.16 8.96 -15.57
N LYS A 225 -20.22 8.31 -15.07
CA LYS A 225 -20.83 8.63 -13.77
C LYS A 225 -19.80 8.51 -12.65
N TYR A 226 -19.07 7.39 -12.60
CA TYR A 226 -18.10 7.15 -11.53
C TYR A 226 -16.86 8.04 -11.64
N PHE A 227 -16.44 8.37 -12.87
CA PHE A 227 -15.36 9.32 -13.09
C PHE A 227 -15.70 10.73 -12.59
N GLU A 228 -16.90 11.23 -12.88
CA GLU A 228 -17.36 12.53 -12.36
C GLU A 228 -17.51 12.53 -10.83
N LEU A 229 -17.94 11.41 -10.22
CA LEU A 229 -17.97 11.27 -8.76
C LEU A 229 -16.56 11.27 -8.15
N ALA A 230 -15.59 10.61 -8.79
CA ALA A 230 -14.19 10.65 -8.34
C ALA A 230 -13.64 12.08 -8.38
N LYS A 231 -13.89 12.80 -9.47
CA LYS A 231 -13.48 14.21 -9.64
C LYS A 231 -14.11 15.13 -8.60
N ALA A 232 -15.40 14.96 -8.31
CA ALA A 232 -16.12 15.75 -7.31
C ALA A 232 -15.66 15.49 -5.86
N ASN A 233 -15.04 14.34 -5.60
CA ASN A 233 -14.59 13.91 -4.27
C ASN A 233 -13.05 13.81 -4.16
N LEU A 234 -12.32 14.43 -5.08
CA LEU A 234 -10.86 14.41 -5.09
C LEU A 234 -10.30 15.05 -3.81
N PRO A 235 -9.53 14.30 -2.98
CA PRO A 235 -8.88 14.87 -1.80
C PRO A 235 -7.75 15.82 -2.19
N GLU A 236 -7.53 16.83 -1.34
CA GLU A 236 -6.34 17.68 -1.40
C GLU A 236 -5.07 16.82 -1.38
N PHE A 237 -4.10 17.17 -2.22
CA PHE A 237 -2.86 16.42 -2.28
C PHE A 237 -1.98 16.76 -1.07
N ASN A 238 -1.59 15.73 -0.33
CA ASN A 238 -0.62 15.82 0.74
C ASN A 238 0.58 14.93 0.41
N ALA A 239 1.73 15.54 0.08
CA ALA A 239 2.95 14.81 -0.25
C ALA A 239 3.43 13.87 0.89
N HIS A 240 2.98 14.10 2.12
CA HIS A 240 3.37 13.38 3.32
C HIS A 240 2.37 12.31 3.77
N ASP A 241 1.24 12.15 3.06
CA ASP A 241 0.22 11.12 3.34
C ASP A 241 -0.09 10.36 2.05
N CYS A 242 0.81 9.44 1.69
CA CYS A 242 0.69 8.68 0.46
C CYS A 242 -0.24 7.47 0.61
N ILE A 243 -0.22 6.78 1.76
CA ILE A 243 -0.84 5.47 1.90
C ILE A 243 -2.36 5.54 1.72
N THR A 244 -2.95 6.65 2.17
CA THR A 244 -4.40 6.86 2.11
C THR A 244 -4.92 6.92 0.68
N TYR A 245 -4.11 7.36 -0.30
CA TYR A 245 -4.61 7.67 -1.63
C TYR A 245 -3.74 7.21 -2.81
N ILE A 246 -2.56 6.63 -2.59
CA ILE A 246 -1.62 6.31 -3.69
C ILE A 246 -2.26 5.48 -4.80
N ARG A 247 -2.98 4.41 -4.44
CA ARG A 247 -3.66 3.54 -5.41
C ARG A 247 -4.76 4.29 -6.17
N ALA A 248 -5.59 5.02 -5.45
CA ALA A 248 -6.69 5.80 -6.01
C ALA A 248 -6.19 6.91 -6.95
N LYS A 249 -5.14 7.65 -6.56
CA LYS A 249 -4.54 8.70 -7.38
C LYS A 249 -3.84 8.15 -8.63
N ILE A 250 -3.23 6.97 -8.58
CA ILE A 250 -2.71 6.29 -9.78
C ILE A 250 -3.83 5.97 -10.77
N LEU A 251 -4.95 5.40 -10.29
CA LEU A 251 -6.11 5.13 -11.15
C LEU A 251 -6.75 6.42 -11.68
N TYR A 252 -6.86 7.45 -10.85
CA TYR A 252 -7.38 8.75 -11.25
C TYR A 252 -6.50 9.44 -12.31
N MET A 253 -5.17 9.39 -12.15
CA MET A 253 -4.19 9.85 -13.14
C MET A 253 -4.41 9.16 -14.48
N TYR A 254 -4.53 7.82 -14.47
CA TYR A 254 -4.81 7.05 -15.67
C TYR A 254 -6.14 7.46 -16.33
N LEU A 255 -7.22 7.53 -15.55
CA LEU A 255 -8.53 7.94 -16.04
C LEU A 255 -8.49 9.34 -16.65
N LEU A 256 -7.89 10.32 -15.99
CA LEU A 256 -7.74 11.68 -16.53
C LEU A 256 -7.10 11.67 -17.92
N HIS A 257 -6.04 10.89 -18.11
CA HIS A 257 -5.40 10.74 -19.42
C HIS A 257 -6.35 10.11 -20.45
N GLN A 258 -7.08 9.05 -20.09
CA GLN A 258 -8.04 8.40 -20.97
C GLN A 258 -9.21 9.31 -21.39
N TYR A 259 -9.58 10.28 -20.55
CA TYR A 259 -10.57 11.31 -20.87
C TYR A 259 -9.96 12.59 -21.49
N GLY A 260 -8.65 12.60 -21.79
CA GLY A 260 -7.97 13.73 -22.44
C GLY A 260 -7.78 14.97 -21.55
N HIS A 261 -7.77 14.81 -20.23
CA HIS A 261 -7.51 15.89 -19.28
C HIS A 261 -6.02 16.10 -19.03
N GLU A 262 -5.50 17.28 -19.36
CA GLU A 262 -4.10 17.68 -19.13
C GLU A 262 -3.65 17.63 -17.65
N SER A 263 -4.59 17.71 -16.70
CA SER A 263 -4.27 17.59 -15.27
C SER A 263 -3.76 16.20 -14.87
N CYS A 264 -3.84 15.18 -15.74
CA CYS A 264 -3.23 13.88 -15.50
C CYS A 264 -1.72 14.01 -15.19
N TRP A 265 -1.05 14.99 -15.78
CA TRP A 265 0.38 15.16 -15.62
C TRP A 265 0.79 15.80 -14.29
N GLU A 266 -0.06 16.64 -13.72
CA GLU A 266 0.15 17.13 -12.35
C GLU A 266 0.08 15.95 -11.36
N HIS A 267 -0.89 15.05 -11.55
CA HIS A 267 -0.99 13.84 -10.74
C HIS A 267 0.16 12.87 -11.00
N PHE A 268 0.67 12.79 -12.23
CA PHE A 268 1.87 12.02 -12.55
C PHE A 268 3.09 12.51 -11.75
N GLU A 269 3.33 13.82 -11.68
CA GLU A 269 4.40 14.40 -10.85
C GLU A 269 4.20 14.11 -9.36
N GLN A 270 2.97 14.29 -8.87
CA GLN A 270 2.60 14.01 -7.48
C GLN A 270 2.87 12.55 -7.09
N VAL A 271 2.54 11.61 -7.96
CA VAL A 271 2.74 10.18 -7.66
C VAL A 271 4.21 9.77 -7.83
N CYS A 272 4.98 10.39 -8.74
CA CYS A 272 6.43 10.17 -8.83
C CYS A 272 7.15 10.43 -7.49
N ILE A 273 6.70 11.42 -6.73
CA ILE A 273 7.22 11.72 -5.38
C ILE A 273 7.05 10.51 -4.45
N TRP A 274 5.92 9.82 -4.54
CA TRP A 274 5.61 8.67 -3.70
C TRP A 274 6.20 7.36 -4.22
N GLU A 275 6.30 7.17 -5.53
CA GLU A 275 6.87 5.94 -6.09
C GLU A 275 8.33 5.74 -5.68
N HIS A 276 9.06 6.83 -5.46
CA HIS A 276 10.44 6.75 -5.04
C HIS A 276 10.60 6.04 -3.68
N GLU A 277 11.27 4.88 -3.73
CA GLU A 277 11.49 3.96 -2.60
C GLU A 277 10.22 3.25 -2.12
N ALA A 278 9.16 3.27 -2.93
CA ALA A 278 7.95 2.50 -2.63
C ALA A 278 8.21 0.99 -2.66
N ASP A 279 7.36 0.24 -1.96
CA ASP A 279 7.33 -1.21 -2.06
C ASP A 279 6.99 -1.66 -3.49
N ASP A 280 7.49 -2.83 -3.87
CA ASP A 280 7.49 -3.31 -5.27
C ASP A 280 6.12 -3.25 -5.94
N PHE A 281 5.05 -3.57 -5.21
CA PHE A 281 3.69 -3.51 -5.75
C PHE A 281 3.24 -2.09 -6.09
N TYR A 282 3.53 -1.10 -5.24
CA TYR A 282 3.16 0.30 -5.53
C TYR A 282 3.98 0.84 -6.70
N SER A 283 5.28 0.54 -6.75
CA SER A 283 6.11 0.86 -7.91
C SER A 283 5.58 0.21 -9.19
N PHE A 284 5.30 -1.10 -9.16
CA PHE A 284 4.69 -1.80 -10.29
C PHE A 284 3.37 -1.17 -10.72
N PHE A 285 2.48 -0.88 -9.77
CA PHE A 285 1.16 -0.34 -10.04
C PHE A 285 1.25 1.04 -10.69
N PHE A 286 2.08 1.95 -10.16
CA PHE A 286 2.32 3.26 -10.78
C PHE A 286 2.89 3.11 -12.20
N LEU A 287 4.00 2.39 -12.35
CA LEU A 287 4.72 2.29 -13.62
C LEU A 287 3.82 1.71 -14.71
N LYS A 288 3.03 0.68 -14.38
CA LYS A 288 2.08 0.03 -15.29
C LYS A 288 1.12 1.04 -15.93
N TYR A 289 0.53 1.94 -15.15
CA TYR A 289 -0.42 2.94 -15.67
C TYR A 289 0.27 4.19 -16.23
N ALA A 290 1.38 4.61 -15.64
CA ALA A 290 2.23 5.69 -16.15
C ALA A 290 2.67 5.45 -17.59
N ILE A 291 2.98 4.21 -17.95
CA ILE A 291 3.33 3.84 -19.33
C ILE A 291 2.27 4.26 -20.33
N CYS A 292 0.99 4.19 -19.98
CA CYS A 292 -0.09 4.58 -20.89
C CYS A 292 0.01 6.07 -21.26
N LEU A 293 0.27 6.93 -20.27
CA LEU A 293 0.48 8.37 -20.48
C LEU A 293 1.70 8.64 -21.37
N LEU A 294 2.79 7.89 -21.16
CA LEU A 294 4.06 8.11 -21.84
C LEU A 294 4.08 7.59 -23.30
N LYS A 295 3.10 6.76 -23.72
CA LYS A 295 3.06 6.17 -25.07
C LYS A 295 2.94 7.22 -26.18
N ASP A 296 2.31 8.34 -25.90
CA ASP A 296 2.10 9.42 -26.88
C ASP A 296 3.41 10.11 -27.28
N GLY A 297 4.47 9.91 -26.50
CA GLY A 297 5.80 10.47 -26.76
C GLY A 297 5.82 12.00 -26.67
N GLY A 298 6.86 12.61 -27.24
CA GLY A 298 7.05 14.05 -27.21
C GLY A 298 7.90 14.52 -26.02
N ILE A 299 7.91 15.84 -25.84
CA ILE A 299 8.74 16.51 -24.84
C ILE A 299 7.84 17.20 -23.83
N ARG A 300 8.10 16.97 -22.55
CA ARG A 300 7.35 17.61 -21.45
C ARG A 300 8.29 18.20 -20.42
N SER A 301 7.84 19.28 -19.79
CA SER A 301 8.52 19.83 -18.63
C SER A 301 7.92 19.25 -17.36
N PHE A 302 8.78 18.83 -16.43
CA PHE A 302 8.39 18.38 -15.09
C PHE A 302 9.21 19.05 -14.00
N ASN A 303 8.57 19.32 -12.86
CA ASN A 303 9.21 19.86 -11.66
C ASN A 303 9.53 18.75 -10.65
N PHE A 304 10.39 17.82 -11.05
CA PHE A 304 10.78 16.70 -10.20
C PHE A 304 11.71 17.12 -9.06
N PRO A 305 11.56 16.55 -7.86
CA PRO A 305 12.55 16.69 -6.79
C PRO A 305 13.92 16.15 -7.19
N THR A 306 14.99 16.79 -6.71
CA THR A 306 16.38 16.44 -7.03
C THR A 306 16.83 15.05 -6.57
N TYR A 307 16.09 14.43 -5.64
CA TYR A 307 16.37 13.08 -5.16
C TYR A 307 15.80 12.00 -6.08
N LEU A 308 14.92 12.32 -7.03
CA LEU A 308 14.43 11.33 -7.97
C LEU A 308 15.57 10.87 -8.89
N PRO A 309 15.72 9.55 -9.14
CA PRO A 309 16.88 8.99 -9.85
C PRO A 309 16.96 9.43 -11.32
N TYR A 310 15.86 9.95 -11.87
CA TYR A 310 15.76 10.45 -13.24
C TYR A 310 15.69 11.98 -13.31
N TYR A 311 15.96 12.71 -12.22
CA TYR A 311 15.95 14.18 -12.23
C TYR A 311 16.90 14.79 -13.27
N LYS A 312 16.42 15.80 -14.00
CA LYS A 312 17.17 16.65 -14.92
C LYS A 312 17.02 18.11 -14.49
N GLU A 313 18.13 18.85 -14.45
CA GLU A 313 18.18 20.24 -13.98
C GLU A 313 17.41 21.22 -14.87
N ASP A 314 17.33 20.96 -16.17
CA ASP A 314 16.52 21.76 -17.10
C ASP A 314 15.02 21.47 -17.00
N GLY A 315 14.64 20.41 -16.28
CA GLY A 315 13.27 19.96 -16.14
C GLY A 315 12.63 19.50 -17.43
N ILE A 316 13.39 19.18 -18.49
CA ILE A 316 12.87 18.78 -19.81
C ILE A 316 13.09 17.29 -20.04
N TYR A 317 12.01 16.57 -20.36
CA TYR A 317 12.00 15.12 -20.48
C TYR A 317 11.44 14.68 -21.83
N ASP A 318 12.16 13.77 -22.50
CA ASP A 318 11.62 13.00 -23.63
C ASP A 318 10.79 11.85 -23.06
N LEU A 319 9.50 11.85 -23.35
CA LEU A 319 8.57 10.85 -22.84
C LEU A 319 8.88 9.46 -23.39
N SER A 320 9.53 9.36 -24.56
CA SER A 320 9.95 8.09 -25.16
C SER A 320 11.11 7.45 -24.38
N GLU A 321 12.02 8.27 -23.86
CA GLU A 321 13.11 7.82 -22.99
C GLU A 321 12.54 7.29 -21.66
N MET A 322 11.64 8.05 -21.03
CA MET A 322 10.95 7.64 -19.81
C MET A 322 10.12 6.36 -20.02
N LEU A 323 9.41 6.26 -21.15
CA LEU A 323 8.62 5.10 -21.53
C LEU A 323 9.47 3.83 -21.56
N SER A 324 10.67 3.89 -22.15
CA SER A 324 11.57 2.73 -22.21
C SER A 324 11.98 2.26 -20.82
N ILE A 325 12.39 3.18 -19.95
CA ILE A 325 12.79 2.90 -18.57
C ILE A 325 11.61 2.30 -17.78
N PHE A 326 10.43 2.90 -17.90
CA PHE A 326 9.25 2.47 -17.16
C PHE A 326 8.77 1.09 -17.63
N LYS A 327 8.82 0.81 -18.93
CA LYS A 327 8.49 -0.50 -19.50
C LYS A 327 9.41 -1.59 -18.97
N GLU A 328 10.72 -1.35 -18.96
CA GLU A 328 11.69 -2.32 -18.45
C GLU A 328 11.42 -2.65 -16.97
N ARG A 329 11.26 -1.62 -16.13
CA ARG A 329 10.95 -1.79 -14.70
C ARG A 329 9.62 -2.52 -14.48
N THR A 330 8.58 -2.16 -15.22
CA THR A 330 7.24 -2.79 -15.10
C THR A 330 7.30 -4.28 -15.44
N ILE A 331 7.96 -4.64 -16.54
CA ILE A 331 8.14 -6.05 -16.94
C ILE A 331 8.98 -6.79 -15.90
N GLY A 332 10.02 -6.15 -15.35
CA GLY A 332 10.84 -6.70 -14.28
C GLY A 332 10.04 -7.08 -13.05
N TYR A 333 9.18 -6.18 -12.55
CA TYR A 333 8.30 -6.48 -11.42
C TYR A 333 7.25 -7.54 -11.76
N ALA A 334 6.60 -7.43 -12.93
CA ALA A 334 5.59 -8.39 -13.35
C ALA A 334 6.13 -9.83 -13.35
N LYS A 335 7.33 -10.02 -13.90
CA LYS A 335 8.01 -11.33 -13.92
C LYS A 335 8.32 -11.85 -12.52
N GLN A 336 8.83 -11.00 -11.63
CA GLN A 336 9.14 -11.40 -10.25
C GLN A 336 7.88 -11.84 -9.49
N PHE A 337 6.78 -11.08 -9.61
CA PHE A 337 5.52 -11.47 -9.01
C PHE A 337 4.99 -12.78 -9.59
N ASP A 338 5.00 -12.95 -10.91
CA ASP A 338 4.53 -14.15 -11.58
C ASP A 338 5.38 -15.39 -11.22
N GLU A 339 6.70 -15.24 -11.15
CA GLU A 339 7.64 -16.29 -10.71
C GLU A 339 7.36 -16.71 -9.27
N ARG A 340 7.27 -15.74 -8.33
CA ARG A 340 6.89 -15.99 -6.94
C ARG A 340 5.55 -16.72 -6.83
N ASN A 341 4.57 -16.27 -7.60
CA ASN A 341 3.20 -16.75 -7.49
C ASN A 341 2.94 -18.06 -8.27
N GLY A 342 3.89 -18.48 -9.12
CA GLY A 342 3.74 -19.64 -10.00
C GLY A 342 2.63 -19.48 -11.05
N ASN A 343 2.42 -18.27 -11.58
CA ASN A 343 1.42 -17.99 -12.61
C ASN A 343 1.95 -16.97 -13.65
N CYS A 344 1.08 -16.41 -14.48
CA CYS A 344 1.44 -15.41 -15.49
C CYS A 344 0.51 -14.19 -15.48
N ASN A 345 -0.13 -13.92 -14.34
CA ASN A 345 -1.22 -12.95 -14.26
C ASN A 345 -0.71 -11.52 -14.46
N PHE A 346 0.41 -11.15 -13.83
CA PHE A 346 0.95 -9.80 -13.85
C PHE A 346 1.54 -9.44 -15.22
N VAL A 347 2.26 -10.38 -15.86
CA VAL A 347 2.79 -10.21 -17.22
C VAL A 347 1.63 -10.10 -18.22
N ASN A 348 0.63 -10.98 -18.15
CA ASN A 348 -0.51 -10.92 -19.06
C ASN A 348 -1.29 -9.61 -18.93
N GLU A 349 -1.51 -9.13 -17.71
CA GLU A 349 -2.17 -7.85 -17.45
C GLU A 349 -1.37 -6.68 -18.03
N THR A 350 -0.05 -6.68 -17.82
CA THR A 350 0.88 -5.67 -18.33
C THR A 350 0.85 -5.62 -19.86
N VAL A 351 0.94 -6.77 -20.53
CA VAL A 351 0.92 -6.86 -22.00
C VAL A 351 -0.40 -6.37 -22.56
N ARG A 352 -1.55 -6.82 -22.00
CA ARG A 352 -2.87 -6.35 -22.43
C ARG A 352 -2.99 -4.84 -22.33
N LEU A 353 -2.51 -4.24 -21.24
CA LEU A 353 -2.57 -2.79 -21.08
C LEU A 353 -1.64 -2.05 -22.06
N PHE A 354 -0.51 -2.64 -22.45
CA PHE A 354 0.38 -2.06 -23.45
C PHE A 354 -0.22 -2.10 -24.86
N GLU A 355 -1.02 -3.12 -25.16
CA GLU A 355 -1.73 -3.28 -26.42
C GLU A 355 -3.05 -2.50 -26.47
N SER A 356 -3.63 -2.19 -25.31
CA SER A 356 -4.81 -1.33 -25.17
C SER A 356 -4.37 0.13 -25.38
N ASN A 357 -5.06 0.81 -26.31
CA ASN A 357 -4.75 2.17 -26.76
C ASN A 357 -4.84 3.17 -25.60
#